data_AF-A0A960V7A0-F1
#
_entry.id   AF-A0A960V7A0-F1
#
_cell.length_a   1.000
_cell.length_b   1.000
_cell.length_c   1.000
_cell.angle_alpha   90.00
_cell.angle_beta   90.00
_cell.angle_gamma   90.00
#
_symmetry.space_group_name_H-M   'P 1'
#
loop_
_entity.id
_entity.type
_entity.pdbx_description
1 polymer ?
#
loop_
_entity_poly.entity_id
_entity_poly.type
_entity_poly.pdbx_seq_one_letter_code
_entity_poly.pdbx_strand_id
1 'polypeptide(L)'
;MSRNKIVLLTGSLLYLLSQPLFAADPDAYMGTWLTQDGDSKITLFRCGKDTNGDGKLDNACGKITWLKEPNYPAGDQEAGKPKHDRNNPNASKRSRPIQGMFLVWGFQWDGSKWAGGNIYNPTDGKTYSCFLDLQSANKLLVRGFVGVSFLGKTVYWSR
;
A
#
# COMPACT_ATOMS: atom_id res chain seq x y z
N MET A 1 9.14 -2.38 79.36
CA MET A 1 8.62 -1.21 78.64
C MET A 1 9.26 -1.16 77.26
N SER A 2 8.43 -1.06 76.22
CA SER A 2 8.76 -1.14 74.80
C SER A 2 9.52 0.11 74.30
N ARG A 3 10.32 0.01 73.23
CA ARG A 3 10.14 0.62 71.87
C ARG A 3 11.55 1.01 71.34
N ASN A 4 11.93 1.02 70.06
CA ASN A 4 11.25 0.96 68.77
C ASN A 4 12.24 0.33 67.76
N LYS A 5 11.80 -0.60 66.91
CA LYS A 5 12.53 -0.96 65.69
C LYS A 5 12.08 -0.01 64.57
N ILE A 6 12.98 0.84 64.09
CA ILE A 6 12.75 1.64 62.87
C ILE A 6 12.90 0.68 61.69
N VAL A 7 11.79 0.31 61.07
CA VAL A 7 11.79 -0.39 59.78
C VAL A 7 11.76 0.69 58.70
N LEU A 8 12.88 0.91 58.03
CA LEU A 8 12.92 1.71 56.80
C LEU A 8 12.26 0.90 55.67
N LEU A 9 11.03 1.27 55.32
CA LEU A 9 10.37 0.81 54.10
C LEU A 9 10.98 1.55 52.91
N THR A 10 11.81 0.87 52.13
CA THR A 10 12.22 1.31 50.80
C THR A 10 11.03 1.19 49.85
N GLY A 11 10.30 2.29 49.64
CA GLY A 11 9.26 2.35 48.63
C GLY A 11 9.88 2.35 47.22
N SER A 12 9.87 1.21 46.54
CA SER A 12 10.16 1.15 45.10
C SER A 12 8.98 1.78 44.34
N LEU A 13 9.17 3.02 43.89
CA LEU A 13 8.26 3.71 42.98
C LEU A 13 8.35 3.05 41.60
N LEU A 14 7.39 2.18 41.26
CA LEU A 14 7.26 1.61 39.91
C LEU A 14 6.87 2.73 38.93
N TYR A 15 7.85 3.27 38.21
CA TYR A 15 7.57 4.12 37.05
C TYR A 15 7.04 3.24 35.91
N LEU A 16 5.72 3.21 35.76
CA LEU A 16 5.07 2.76 34.53
C LEU A 16 5.48 3.71 33.40
N LEU A 17 6.54 3.36 32.67
CA LEU A 17 6.89 4.01 31.41
C LEU A 17 5.73 3.76 30.43
N SER A 18 4.87 4.77 30.24
CA SER A 18 3.91 4.77 29.14
C SER A 18 4.72 4.82 27.84
N GLN A 19 4.96 3.67 27.24
CA GLN A 19 5.52 3.63 25.90
C GLN A 19 4.48 4.29 24.97
N PRO A 20 4.87 5.29 24.15
CA PRO A 20 3.96 5.81 23.16
C PRO A 20 3.58 4.66 22.23
N LEU A 21 2.27 4.37 22.12
CA LEU A 21 1.78 3.59 20.99
C LEU A 21 2.08 4.43 19.75
N PHE A 22 3.10 4.05 18.98
CA PHE A 22 3.27 4.58 17.64
C PHE A 22 2.07 4.10 16.82
N ALA A 23 1.09 4.98 16.64
CA ALA A 23 0.06 4.77 15.64
C ALA A 23 0.75 4.61 14.28
N ALA A 24 0.32 3.63 13.50
CA ALA A 24 0.85 3.47 12.16
C ALA A 24 0.59 4.75 11.37
N ASP A 25 1.64 5.33 10.79
CA ASP A 25 1.50 6.55 10.00
C ASP A 25 0.96 6.19 8.61
N PRO A 26 -0.29 6.56 8.27
CA PRO A 26 -0.86 6.28 6.96
C PRO A 26 -0.07 6.93 5.81
N ASP A 27 0.69 8.00 6.07
CA ASP A 27 1.52 8.67 5.08
C ASP A 27 2.83 7.93 4.80
N ALA A 28 3.28 7.04 5.70
CA ALA A 28 4.49 6.24 5.50
C ALA A 28 4.40 5.28 4.31
N TYR A 29 3.17 4.93 3.89
CA TYR A 29 2.87 4.12 2.72
C TYR A 29 3.04 4.88 1.39
N MET A 30 2.99 6.21 1.42
CA MET A 30 3.04 7.04 0.22
C MET A 30 4.45 7.07 -0.38
N GLY A 31 4.54 7.38 -1.67
CA GLY A 31 5.80 7.41 -2.41
C GLY A 31 5.87 6.33 -3.47
N THR A 32 7.06 6.15 -4.05
CA THR A 32 7.28 5.31 -5.22
C THR A 32 7.83 3.96 -4.82
N TRP A 33 7.17 2.90 -5.26
CA TRP A 33 7.46 1.51 -4.91
C TRP A 33 7.76 0.69 -6.17
N LEU A 34 8.87 -0.05 -6.19
CA LEU A 34 9.21 -1.08 -7.16
C LEU A 34 8.37 -2.34 -6.89
N THR A 35 7.69 -2.86 -7.90
CA THR A 35 6.94 -4.11 -7.83
C THR A 35 7.85 -5.31 -7.55
N GLN A 36 7.28 -6.42 -7.06
CA GLN A 36 8.03 -7.62 -6.70
C GLN A 36 8.90 -8.15 -7.84
N ASP A 37 8.38 -8.09 -9.07
CA ASP A 37 9.08 -8.60 -10.26
C ASP A 37 10.09 -7.58 -10.83
N GLY A 38 10.19 -6.38 -10.23
CA GLY A 38 11.12 -5.34 -10.64
C GLY A 38 10.82 -4.71 -12.00
N ASP A 39 9.59 -4.86 -12.49
CA ASP A 39 9.18 -4.50 -13.84
C ASP A 39 8.49 -3.13 -13.95
N SER A 40 8.07 -2.58 -12.82
CA SER A 40 7.33 -1.31 -12.76
C SER A 40 7.51 -0.60 -11.43
N LYS A 41 7.34 0.72 -11.44
CA LYS A 41 7.22 1.51 -10.21
C LYS A 41 5.83 2.11 -10.12
N ILE A 42 5.22 1.94 -8.95
CA ILE A 42 3.91 2.48 -8.60
C ILE A 42 4.11 3.60 -7.58
N THR A 43 3.65 4.80 -7.90
CA THR A 43 3.63 5.90 -6.93
C THR A 43 2.28 5.93 -6.24
N LEU A 44 2.27 5.69 -4.94
CA LEU A 44 1.13 5.84 -4.05
C LEU A 44 1.07 7.28 -3.53
N PHE A 45 -0.13 7.84 -3.51
CA PHE A 45 -0.40 9.20 -3.04
C PHE A 45 -1.82 9.30 -2.46
N ARG A 46 -2.03 10.30 -1.62
CA ARG A 46 -3.33 10.61 -1.03
C ARG A 46 -4.32 11.11 -2.09
N CYS A 47 -5.54 10.62 -2.03
CA CYS A 47 -6.66 11.07 -2.87
C CYS A 47 -7.96 11.16 -2.05
N GLY A 48 -8.96 11.89 -2.56
CA GLY A 48 -10.29 11.93 -1.95
C GLY A 48 -10.45 12.95 -0.81
N LYS A 49 -11.30 12.65 0.19
CA LYS A 49 -11.71 13.55 1.29
C LYS A 49 -11.18 13.08 2.65
N ASP A 50 -11.06 14.03 3.57
CA ASP A 50 -10.90 13.78 5.00
C ASP A 50 -12.23 13.28 5.59
N THR A 51 -12.21 12.12 6.22
CA THR A 51 -13.38 11.45 6.82
C THR A 51 -13.38 11.48 8.34
N ASN A 52 -12.26 11.85 8.98
CA ASN A 52 -12.11 11.85 10.44
C ASN A 52 -11.88 13.25 11.04
N GLY A 53 -11.74 14.28 10.20
CA GLY A 53 -11.58 15.68 10.59
C GLY A 53 -10.16 16.04 11.05
N ASP A 54 -9.16 15.20 10.76
CA ASP A 54 -7.76 15.42 11.15
C ASP A 54 -6.94 16.28 10.16
N GLY A 55 -7.58 16.70 9.05
CA GLY A 55 -6.95 17.47 7.98
C GLY A 55 -6.21 16.62 6.94
N LYS A 56 -6.26 15.29 7.02
CA LYS A 56 -5.63 14.36 6.07
C LYS A 56 -6.67 13.67 5.18
N LEU A 57 -6.29 13.31 3.95
CA LEU A 57 -7.21 12.66 3.01
C LEU A 57 -7.29 11.15 3.25
N ASP A 58 -8.47 10.58 3.43
CA ASP A 58 -8.63 9.16 3.81
C ASP A 58 -8.70 8.17 2.66
N ASN A 59 -8.08 8.48 1.51
CA ASN A 59 -7.87 7.47 0.48
C ASN A 59 -6.44 7.42 -0.04
N ALA A 60 -6.00 6.22 -0.39
CA ALA A 60 -4.78 6.00 -1.15
C ALA A 60 -5.12 5.65 -2.60
N CYS A 61 -4.47 6.36 -3.52
CA CYS A 61 -4.49 6.10 -4.94
C CYS A 61 -3.08 5.84 -5.43
N GLY A 62 -2.96 5.35 -6.66
CA GLY A 62 -1.65 5.03 -7.23
C GLY A 62 -1.64 4.90 -8.73
N LYS A 63 -0.49 5.25 -9.31
CA LYS A 63 -0.26 5.24 -10.76
C LYS A 63 1.09 4.62 -11.11
N ILE A 64 1.20 4.07 -12.32
CA ILE A 64 2.47 3.60 -12.89
C ILE A 64 3.32 4.83 -13.23
N THR A 65 4.47 4.99 -12.58
CA THR A 65 5.40 6.10 -12.86
C THR A 65 6.62 5.67 -13.66
N TRP A 66 6.91 4.37 -13.72
CA TRP A 66 7.98 3.83 -14.53
C TRP A 66 7.68 2.38 -14.93
N LEU A 67 8.17 1.98 -16.11
CA LEU A 67 8.17 0.62 -16.63
C LEU A 67 9.59 0.27 -17.01
N LYS A 68 10.02 -0.95 -16.68
CA LYS A 68 11.30 -1.50 -17.16
C LYS A 68 11.31 -1.59 -18.68
N GLU A 69 10.20 -2.09 -19.24
CA GLU A 69 9.99 -2.24 -20.67
C GLU A 69 8.73 -1.44 -21.06
N PRO A 70 8.87 -0.15 -21.44
CA PRO A 70 7.72 0.70 -21.76
C PRO A 70 7.11 0.41 -23.13
N ASN A 71 7.84 -0.28 -24.02
CA ASN A 71 7.41 -0.66 -25.36
C ASN A 71 7.18 -2.17 -25.48
N TYR A 72 6.42 -2.61 -26.48
CA TYR A 72 6.26 -4.04 -26.77
C TYR A 72 7.57 -4.64 -27.31
N PRO A 73 7.90 -5.89 -26.90
CA PRO A 73 9.15 -6.55 -27.27
C PRO A 73 9.15 -6.97 -28.75
N ALA A 74 10.34 -7.33 -29.24
CA ALA A 74 10.46 -8.00 -30.53
C ALA A 74 9.61 -9.29 -30.55
N GLY A 75 8.93 -9.56 -31.67
CA GLY A 75 8.03 -10.70 -31.82
C GLY A 75 6.58 -10.44 -31.41
N ASP A 76 6.27 -9.28 -30.81
CA ASP A 76 4.89 -8.82 -30.64
C ASP A 76 4.36 -8.18 -31.94
N GLN A 77 3.06 -8.31 -32.21
CA GLN A 77 2.39 -7.64 -33.34
C GLN A 77 2.51 -6.10 -33.29
N GLU A 78 2.75 -5.54 -32.11
CA GLU A 78 2.93 -4.12 -31.87
C GLU A 78 4.36 -3.77 -31.45
N ALA A 79 5.34 -4.61 -31.81
CA ALA A 79 6.76 -4.43 -31.47
C ALA A 79 7.23 -2.98 -31.66
N GLY A 80 7.93 -2.45 -30.65
CA GLY A 80 8.47 -1.09 -30.64
C GLY A 80 7.45 0.02 -30.29
N LYS A 81 6.14 -0.24 -30.32
CA LYS A 81 5.14 0.74 -29.88
C LYS A 81 5.07 0.82 -28.35
N PRO A 82 4.73 1.99 -27.78
CA PRO A 82 4.43 2.11 -26.34
C PRO A 82 3.31 1.17 -25.91
N LYS A 83 3.46 0.56 -24.73
CA LYS A 83 2.44 -0.31 -24.18
C LYS A 83 1.17 0.46 -23.85
N HIS A 84 0.04 -0.12 -24.25
CA HIS A 84 -1.30 0.36 -23.93
C HIS A 84 -2.14 -0.80 -23.38
N ASP A 85 -3.31 -0.49 -22.85
CA ASP A 85 -4.18 -1.37 -22.06
C ASP A 85 -4.94 -2.42 -22.91
N ARG A 86 -4.25 -3.09 -23.85
CA ARG A 86 -4.86 -3.97 -24.86
C ARG A 86 -5.70 -5.11 -24.28
N ASN A 87 -5.42 -5.51 -23.04
CA ASN A 87 -6.12 -6.60 -22.35
C ASN A 87 -7.35 -6.12 -21.56
N ASN A 88 -7.69 -4.82 -21.59
CA ASN A 88 -8.87 -4.34 -20.87
C ASN A 88 -10.15 -5.04 -21.38
N PRO A 89 -11.00 -5.56 -20.48
CA PRO A 89 -12.29 -6.15 -20.89
C PRO A 89 -13.20 -5.12 -21.56
N ASN A 90 -13.10 -3.83 -21.20
CA ASN A 90 -13.80 -2.76 -21.88
C ASN A 90 -12.99 -2.25 -23.08
N ALA A 91 -13.50 -2.50 -24.29
CA ALA A 91 -12.85 -2.10 -25.54
C ALA A 91 -12.49 -0.61 -25.61
N SER A 92 -13.32 0.28 -25.04
CA SER A 92 -13.07 1.73 -25.04
C SER A 92 -11.85 2.14 -24.23
N LYS A 93 -11.37 1.28 -23.33
CA LYS A 93 -10.19 1.53 -22.49
C LYS A 93 -8.90 0.99 -23.10
N ARG A 94 -8.97 0.17 -24.16
CA ARG A 94 -7.82 -0.60 -24.67
C ARG A 94 -6.70 0.24 -25.27
N SER A 95 -6.97 1.48 -25.65
CA SER A 95 -5.99 2.43 -26.19
C SER A 95 -5.27 3.25 -25.12
N ARG A 96 -5.64 3.11 -23.84
CA ARG A 96 -5.03 3.89 -22.75
C ARG A 96 -3.56 3.51 -22.56
N PRO A 97 -2.63 4.48 -22.51
CA PRO A 97 -1.22 4.19 -22.20
C PRO A 97 -1.08 3.52 -20.83
N ILE A 98 -0.16 2.56 -20.72
CA ILE A 98 0.17 1.90 -19.44
C ILE A 98 1.01 2.85 -18.57
N GLN A 99 2.02 3.49 -19.14
CA GLN A 99 2.82 4.48 -18.41
C GLN A 99 1.95 5.68 -18.03
N GLY A 100 1.94 6.03 -16.74
CA GLY A 100 1.07 7.07 -16.19
C GLY A 100 -0.33 6.61 -15.79
N MET A 101 -0.69 5.34 -16.03
CA MET A 101 -2.02 4.82 -15.71
C MET A 101 -2.29 4.81 -14.20
N PHE A 102 -3.45 5.36 -13.80
CA PHE A 102 -4.02 5.17 -12.46
C PHE A 102 -4.65 3.78 -12.38
N LEU A 103 -4.22 2.99 -11.40
CA LEU A 103 -4.62 1.58 -11.24
C LEU A 103 -4.91 1.19 -9.78
N VAL A 104 -4.56 2.03 -8.80
CA VAL A 104 -4.80 1.79 -7.39
C VAL A 104 -5.84 2.81 -6.90
N TRP A 105 -6.93 2.36 -6.26
CA TRP A 105 -7.98 3.25 -5.76
C TRP A 105 -8.82 2.61 -4.63
N GLY A 106 -9.63 3.43 -3.95
CA GLY A 106 -10.69 2.98 -3.04
C GLY A 106 -10.21 2.49 -1.67
N PHE A 107 -8.91 2.61 -1.38
CA PHE A 107 -8.37 2.26 -0.08
C PHE A 107 -8.86 3.23 0.99
N GLN A 108 -9.19 2.69 2.17
CA GLN A 108 -9.50 3.44 3.37
C GLN A 108 -8.54 3.04 4.48
N TRP A 109 -8.20 3.99 5.34
CA TRP A 109 -7.37 3.74 6.51
C TRP A 109 -8.19 3.03 7.60
N ASP A 110 -7.74 1.88 8.07
CA ASP A 110 -8.44 1.11 9.13
C ASP A 110 -7.86 1.33 10.54
N GLY A 111 -6.92 2.29 10.70
CA GLY A 111 -6.17 2.51 11.93
C GLY A 111 -4.81 1.81 11.97
N SER A 112 -4.57 0.82 11.09
CA SER A 112 -3.33 0.04 11.02
C SER A 112 -2.73 -0.07 9.62
N LYS A 113 -3.60 -0.18 8.62
CA LYS A 113 -3.24 -0.45 7.23
C LYS A 113 -4.25 0.16 6.27
N TRP A 114 -3.91 0.18 4.99
CA TRP A 114 -4.83 0.59 3.94
C TRP A 114 -5.62 -0.62 3.45
N ALA A 115 -6.94 -0.62 3.58
CA ALA A 115 -7.81 -1.75 3.23
C ALA A 115 -8.99 -1.35 2.33
N GLY A 116 -9.72 -2.34 1.81
CA GLY A 116 -10.91 -2.12 0.98
C GLY A 116 -10.64 -1.58 -0.43
N GLY A 117 -9.36 -1.44 -0.78
CA GLY A 117 -8.96 -0.88 -2.06
C GLY A 117 -8.97 -1.89 -3.20
N ASN A 118 -8.63 -1.39 -4.38
CA ASN A 118 -8.59 -2.15 -5.61
C ASN A 118 -7.33 -1.82 -6.40
N ILE A 119 -6.80 -2.84 -7.08
CA ILE A 119 -5.64 -2.73 -7.97
C ILE A 119 -6.01 -3.37 -9.32
N TYR A 120 -5.98 -2.58 -10.39
CA TYR A 120 -6.12 -3.08 -11.76
C TYR A 120 -4.78 -3.56 -12.30
N ASN A 121 -4.75 -4.78 -12.84
CA ASN A 121 -3.59 -5.33 -13.52
C ASN A 121 -3.81 -5.29 -15.05
N PRO A 122 -3.14 -4.40 -15.78
CA PRO A 122 -3.31 -4.32 -17.23
C PRO A 122 -2.70 -5.53 -17.97
N THR A 123 -1.85 -6.33 -17.31
CA THR A 123 -1.27 -7.54 -17.92
C THR A 123 -2.33 -8.62 -18.14
N ASP A 124 -3.28 -8.79 -17.22
CA ASP A 124 -4.34 -9.80 -17.32
C ASP A 124 -5.75 -9.21 -17.48
N GLY A 125 -5.88 -7.89 -17.45
CA GLY A 125 -7.15 -7.18 -17.61
C GLY A 125 -8.07 -7.26 -16.40
N LYS A 126 -7.59 -7.70 -15.23
CA LYS A 126 -8.40 -7.94 -14.03
C LYS A 126 -8.19 -6.88 -12.97
N THR A 127 -9.23 -6.66 -12.17
CA THR A 127 -9.16 -5.86 -10.94
C THR A 127 -9.20 -6.80 -9.75
N TYR A 128 -8.30 -6.57 -8.81
CA TYR A 128 -8.19 -7.32 -7.57
C TYR A 128 -8.57 -6.43 -6.40
N SER A 129 -9.32 -6.97 -5.44
CA SER A 129 -9.51 -6.32 -4.13
C SER A 129 -8.24 -6.48 -3.32
N CYS A 130 -7.87 -5.44 -2.57
CA CYS A 130 -6.56 -5.34 -1.97
C CYS A 130 -6.54 -4.72 -0.56
N PHE A 131 -5.52 -5.09 0.20
CA PHE A 131 -5.00 -4.30 1.32
C PHE A 131 -3.48 -4.12 1.19
N LEU A 132 -2.98 -3.01 1.73
CA LEU A 132 -1.56 -2.67 1.79
C LEU A 132 -1.14 -2.64 3.25
N ASP A 133 -0.09 -3.38 3.60
CA ASP A 133 0.43 -3.49 4.97
C ASP A 133 1.94 -3.22 4.99
N LEU A 134 2.36 -2.17 5.68
CA LEU A 134 3.74 -1.71 5.68
C LEU A 134 4.57 -2.52 6.69
N GLN A 135 5.36 -3.45 6.17
CA GLN A 135 6.19 -4.36 6.99
C GLN A 135 7.46 -3.67 7.50
N SER A 136 7.96 -2.67 6.77
CA SER A 136 9.05 -1.77 7.19
C SER A 136 9.05 -0.53 6.30
N ALA A 137 9.87 0.47 6.62
CA ALA A 137 10.00 1.68 5.83
C ALA A 137 10.23 1.44 4.32
N ASN A 138 10.86 0.32 3.94
CA ASN A 138 11.21 -0.01 2.55
C ASN A 138 10.59 -1.33 2.06
N LYS A 139 9.60 -1.88 2.77
CA LYS A 139 8.93 -3.13 2.39
C LYS A 139 7.43 -3.04 2.59
N LEU A 140 6.70 -3.04 1.50
CA LEU A 140 5.24 -2.98 1.48
C LEU A 140 4.67 -4.34 1.09
N LEU A 141 3.83 -4.92 1.93
CA LEU A 141 3.03 -6.08 1.59
C LEU A 141 1.79 -5.61 0.84
N VAL A 142 1.55 -6.16 -0.35
CA VAL A 142 0.33 -5.95 -1.14
C VAL A 142 -0.38 -7.28 -1.27
N ARG A 143 -1.54 -7.41 -0.63
CA ARG A 143 -2.39 -8.61 -0.74
C ARG A 143 -3.49 -8.33 -1.75
N GLY A 144 -3.54 -9.08 -2.85
CA GLY A 144 -4.62 -9.03 -3.84
C GLY A 144 -5.44 -10.32 -3.84
N PHE A 145 -6.75 -10.23 -3.97
CA PHE A 145 -7.66 -11.37 -3.95
C PHE A 145 -8.91 -11.14 -4.80
N VAL A 146 -9.59 -12.24 -5.14
CA VAL A 146 -10.90 -12.24 -5.80
C VAL A 146 -11.93 -12.73 -4.78
N GLY A 147 -12.85 -11.87 -4.35
CA GLY A 147 -13.83 -12.21 -3.31
C GLY A 147 -13.25 -12.14 -1.90
N VAL A 148 -12.85 -13.28 -1.32
CA VAL A 148 -12.32 -13.37 0.05
C VAL A 148 -10.79 -13.33 0.09
N SER A 149 -10.21 -12.65 1.08
CA SER A 149 -8.76 -12.39 1.17
C SER A 149 -7.87 -13.64 1.30
N PHE A 150 -8.43 -14.76 1.75
CA PHE A 150 -7.72 -16.04 1.83
C PHE A 150 -7.40 -16.63 0.45
N LEU A 151 -8.27 -16.41 -0.56
CA LEU A 151 -8.08 -16.87 -1.94
C LEU A 151 -7.37 -15.81 -2.81
N GLY A 152 -6.21 -15.39 -2.34
CA GLY A 152 -5.42 -14.31 -2.94
C GLY A 152 -3.93 -14.60 -3.03
N LYS A 153 -3.20 -13.65 -3.60
CA LYS A 153 -1.74 -13.63 -3.66
C LYS A 153 -1.21 -12.47 -2.83
N THR A 154 -0.11 -12.73 -2.15
CA THR A 154 0.68 -11.69 -1.49
C THR A 154 1.89 -11.40 -2.35
N VAL A 155 2.15 -10.13 -2.61
CA VAL A 155 3.40 -9.67 -3.22
C VAL A 155 4.06 -8.62 -2.34
N TYR A 156 5.37 -8.46 -2.48
CA TYR A 156 6.12 -7.44 -1.75
C TYR A 156 6.66 -6.40 -2.70
N TRP A 157 6.36 -5.14 -2.43
CA TRP A 157 6.98 -4.00 -3.12
C TRP A 157 8.08 -3.41 -2.25
N SER A 158 9.07 -2.79 -2.88
CA SER A 158 10.24 -2.21 -2.23
C SER A 158 10.47 -0.76 -2.69
N ARG A 159 11.19 0.04 -1.92
CA ARG A 159 11.60 1.40 -2.33
C ARG A 159 13.00 1.73 -1.83
#